data_AF-A0AA97CPA4-F1
#
_entry.id   AF-A0AA97CPA4-F1
#
_cell.length_a   1.000
_cell.length_b   1.000
_cell.length_c   1.000
_cell.angle_alpha   90.00
_cell.angle_beta   90.00
_cell.angle_gamma   90.00
#
_symmetry.space_group_name_H-M   'P 1'
#
loop_
_entity.id
_entity.type
_entity.pdbx_description
1 polymer ?
#
loop_
_entity_poly.entity_id
_entity_poly.type
_entity_poly.pdbx_seq_one_letter_code
_entity_poly.pdbx_strand_id
1 'polypeptide(L)'
;MMQKYTKKNTTCFLTTALLSLCLGYSPFPLLAGSQTLPLNFKLTLQRGTCDISISKPSIIFADTIWKDIVKAADSGVTPQKFSIMFSGKSCAGPGITPKLRVVGTTITQGTTTLFRNNVTTGSVGFGVRLKEDKVNGAVLANGSVISLTPVAGQPNKLTDLKLEAALSCGTCQEGTGLKAGTVNATITYQFLYE
;
A
#
# COMPACT_ATOMS: atom_id res chain seq x y z
N MET A 1 51.78 -15.41 -18.03
CA MET A 1 52.53 -16.57 -17.49
C MET A 1 53.85 -16.07 -16.93
N MET A 2 54.18 -16.47 -15.69
CA MET A 2 55.52 -16.78 -15.14
C MET A 2 56.67 -15.79 -15.45
N GLN A 3 57.42 -15.26 -14.50
CA GLN A 3 58.17 -15.92 -13.41
C GLN A 3 58.43 -14.89 -12.29
N LYS A 4 58.20 -15.19 -11.01
CA LYS A 4 59.19 -15.76 -10.05
C LYS A 4 60.61 -15.23 -10.25
N TYR A 5 61.23 -14.66 -9.21
CA TYR A 5 62.30 -15.35 -8.49
C TYR A 5 62.71 -14.58 -7.22
N THR A 6 63.01 -15.37 -6.21
CA THR A 6 63.26 -15.04 -4.81
C THR A 6 64.77 -14.93 -4.54
N LYS A 7 65.12 -14.29 -3.42
CA LYS A 7 66.10 -14.77 -2.39
C LYS A 7 67.53 -14.18 -2.40
N LYS A 8 67.89 -13.56 -1.26
CA LYS A 8 69.06 -13.81 -0.37
C LYS A 8 69.43 -12.49 0.32
N ASN A 9 69.18 -12.29 1.61
CA ASN A 9 69.84 -12.90 2.78
C ASN A 9 71.36 -12.71 2.75
N THR A 10 71.92 -11.88 3.64
CA THR A 10 73.12 -12.19 4.46
C THR A 10 73.38 -11.03 5.43
N THR A 11 73.37 -11.39 6.69
CA THR A 11 73.70 -10.66 7.91
C THR A 11 75.19 -10.31 7.97
N CYS A 12 75.57 -9.17 8.56
CA CYS A 12 76.85 -9.06 9.26
C CYS A 12 76.77 -8.05 10.41
N PHE A 13 77.50 -8.38 11.46
CA PHE A 13 77.42 -7.96 12.85
C PHE A 13 78.41 -6.84 13.20
N LEU A 14 78.24 -6.27 14.42
CA LEU A 14 79.24 -5.56 15.27
C LEU A 14 79.67 -4.15 14.76
N THR A 15 79.84 -3.08 15.54
CA THR A 15 79.92 -2.85 17.00
C THR A 15 79.79 -1.33 17.30
N THR A 16 79.06 -1.00 18.37
CA THR A 16 79.22 0.11 19.34
C THR A 16 79.95 1.41 18.95
N ALA A 17 79.24 2.54 19.07
CA ALA A 17 79.53 3.62 20.03
C ALA A 17 78.58 4.80 19.75
N LEU A 18 77.68 5.16 20.68
CA LEU A 18 76.99 6.44 20.62
C LEU A 18 76.70 6.99 22.03
N LEU A 19 77.23 8.19 22.20
CA LEU A 19 77.18 9.10 23.34
C LEU A 19 75.81 9.81 23.39
N SER A 20 75.30 9.99 24.62
CA SER A 20 74.38 11.03 25.13
C SER A 20 73.56 11.89 24.16
N LEU A 21 72.22 11.87 24.31
CA LEU A 21 71.42 13.10 24.45
C LEU A 21 70.02 12.82 25.02
N CYS A 22 69.58 13.69 25.93
CA CYS A 22 68.34 13.65 26.69
C CYS A 22 67.07 13.73 25.82
N LEU A 23 65.95 13.17 26.28
CA LEU A 23 64.66 13.86 26.55
C LEU A 23 63.50 12.86 26.64
N GLY A 24 62.61 13.14 27.61
CA GLY A 24 61.64 12.23 28.17
C GLY A 24 60.60 11.65 27.21
N TYR A 25 60.32 10.38 27.44
CA TYR A 25 59.21 9.63 26.90
C TYR A 25 57.94 10.01 27.66
N SER A 26 56.97 10.64 26.99
CA SER A 26 55.57 10.63 27.44
C SER A 26 54.65 10.58 26.23
N PRO A 27 53.96 9.46 25.97
CA PRO A 27 52.93 9.39 24.94
C PRO A 27 51.65 10.01 25.49
N PHE A 28 51.39 11.28 25.19
CA PHE A 28 50.04 11.84 25.38
C PHE A 28 49.25 11.65 24.09
N PRO A 29 48.15 10.86 24.11
CA PRO A 29 47.33 10.67 22.93
C PRO A 29 46.63 11.97 22.56
N LEU A 30 46.60 12.25 21.26
CA LEU A 30 45.73 13.27 20.66
C LEU A 30 44.28 12.90 20.99
N LEU A 31 43.59 13.74 21.79
CA LEU A 31 42.15 13.66 21.95
C LEU A 31 41.50 14.13 20.65
N ALA A 32 41.01 13.19 19.84
CA ALA A 32 40.03 13.49 18.82
C ALA A 32 38.74 13.96 19.51
N GLY A 33 38.37 15.22 19.33
CA GLY A 33 37.09 15.74 19.81
C GLY A 33 35.94 14.97 19.16
N SER A 34 35.17 14.24 19.94
CA SER A 34 33.91 13.65 19.50
C SER A 34 32.81 14.70 19.67
N GLN A 35 32.38 15.30 18.56
CA GLN A 35 31.10 16.02 18.56
C GLN A 35 29.98 14.99 18.35
N THR A 36 29.23 14.75 19.43
CA THR A 36 27.98 14.01 19.35
C THR A 36 26.88 15.00 18.97
N LEU A 37 26.49 14.99 17.70
CA LEU A 37 25.29 15.70 17.24
C LEU A 37 24.06 14.94 17.76
N PRO A 38 23.09 15.58 18.45
CA PRO A 38 21.85 14.89 18.81
C PRO A 38 21.04 14.60 17.54
N LEU A 39 20.98 13.31 17.17
CA LEU A 39 20.14 12.83 16.09
C LEU A 39 18.70 12.75 16.62
N ASN A 40 17.92 13.80 16.37
CA ASN A 40 16.52 13.88 16.81
C ASN A 40 15.64 12.98 15.94
N PHE A 41 15.39 11.75 16.39
CA PHE A 41 14.39 10.88 15.78
C PHE A 41 13.00 11.26 16.29
N LYS A 42 12.20 11.89 15.44
CA LYS A 42 10.76 12.03 15.68
C LYS A 42 10.03 10.84 15.06
N LEU A 43 9.88 9.77 15.84
CA LEU A 43 9.06 8.62 15.47
C LEU A 43 7.63 8.86 15.96
N THR A 44 6.68 9.04 15.04
CA THR A 44 5.25 9.10 15.39
C THR A 44 4.67 7.70 15.25
N LEU A 45 4.60 6.96 16.36
CA LEU A 45 3.93 5.66 16.40
C LEU A 45 2.40 5.89 16.40
N GLN A 46 1.72 5.57 15.30
CA GLN A 46 0.26 5.57 15.29
C GLN A 46 -0.27 4.35 16.07
N ARG A 47 -1.32 4.56 16.88
CA ARG A 47 -1.98 3.49 17.64
C ARG A 47 -2.87 2.67 16.71
N GLY A 48 -2.31 1.61 16.13
CA GLY A 48 -3.04 0.59 15.40
C GLY A 48 -2.06 -0.33 14.68
N THR A 49 -1.98 -1.59 15.10
CA THR A 49 -1.12 -2.62 14.46
C THR A 49 -2.00 -3.57 13.63
N CYS A 50 -2.97 -3.00 12.91
CA CYS A 50 -3.88 -3.82 12.12
C CYS A 50 -3.24 -4.14 10.77
N ASP A 51 -2.98 -5.41 10.54
CA ASP A 51 -2.62 -5.93 9.24
C ASP A 51 -3.90 -6.06 8.40
N ILE A 52 -3.80 -5.65 7.15
CA ILE A 52 -4.91 -5.67 6.20
C ILE A 52 -4.59 -6.69 5.14
N SER A 53 -5.53 -7.57 4.85
CA SER A 53 -5.46 -8.46 3.69
C SER A 53 -6.73 -8.36 2.86
N ILE A 54 -6.61 -8.55 1.56
CA ILE A 54 -7.73 -8.53 0.63
C ILE A 54 -7.80 -9.90 -0.02
N SER A 55 -8.96 -10.56 0.05
CA SER A 55 -9.09 -11.93 -0.46
C SER A 55 -8.94 -12.03 -1.98
N LYS A 56 -9.20 -10.92 -2.70
CA LYS A 56 -8.98 -10.78 -4.14
C LYS A 56 -8.32 -9.42 -4.44
N PRO A 57 -6.98 -9.31 -4.40
CA PRO A 57 -6.28 -8.05 -4.66
C PRO A 57 -6.34 -7.64 -6.14
N SER A 58 -6.64 -8.59 -7.04
CA SER A 58 -6.90 -8.36 -8.46
C SER A 58 -8.16 -9.11 -8.87
N ILE A 59 -9.02 -8.45 -9.62
CA ILE A 59 -10.26 -9.00 -10.17
C ILE A 59 -10.19 -8.83 -11.68
N ILE A 60 -10.21 -9.96 -12.39
CA ILE A 60 -10.29 -9.98 -13.86
C ILE A 60 -11.72 -10.38 -14.19
N PHE A 61 -12.46 -9.45 -14.81
CA PHE A 61 -13.79 -9.76 -15.33
C PHE A 61 -13.65 -10.49 -16.66
N ALA A 62 -14.52 -11.47 -16.91
CA ALA A 62 -14.60 -12.14 -18.19
C ALA A 62 -15.11 -11.16 -19.28
N ASP A 63 -14.73 -11.42 -20.53
CA ASP A 63 -15.26 -10.67 -21.67
C ASP A 63 -16.78 -10.73 -21.66
N THR A 64 -17.41 -9.56 -21.68
CA THR A 64 -18.87 -9.43 -21.57
C THR A 64 -19.39 -8.53 -22.68
N ILE A 65 -20.53 -8.90 -23.26
CA ILE A 65 -21.18 -8.10 -24.30
C ILE A 65 -21.71 -6.81 -23.67
N TRP A 66 -21.32 -5.66 -24.22
CA TRP A 66 -21.68 -4.36 -23.65
C TRP A 66 -23.20 -4.15 -23.50
N LYS A 67 -24.01 -4.77 -24.38
CA LYS A 67 -25.47 -4.75 -24.30
C LYS A 67 -26.02 -5.42 -23.02
N ASP A 68 -25.36 -6.47 -22.54
CA ASP A 68 -25.77 -7.14 -21.29
C ASP A 68 -25.50 -6.23 -20.09
N ILE A 69 -24.40 -5.47 -20.15
CA ILE A 69 -24.09 -4.44 -19.14
C ILE A 69 -25.18 -3.36 -19.12
N VAL A 70 -25.58 -2.87 -20.30
CA VAL A 70 -26.67 -1.88 -20.44
C VAL A 70 -27.99 -2.41 -19.90
N LYS A 71 -28.35 -3.65 -20.24
CA LYS A 71 -29.58 -4.31 -19.77
C LYS A 71 -29.59 -4.49 -18.25
N ALA A 72 -28.45 -4.82 -17.65
CA ALA A 72 -28.34 -4.96 -16.19
C ALA A 72 -28.32 -3.61 -15.46
N ALA A 73 -27.95 -2.53 -16.16
CA ALA A 73 -27.85 -1.19 -15.63
C ALA A 73 -27.09 -1.15 -14.28
N ASP A 74 -27.69 -0.52 -13.28
CA ASP A 74 -27.14 -0.34 -11.94
C ASP A 74 -26.94 -1.65 -11.18
N SER A 75 -27.68 -2.72 -11.52
CA SER A 75 -27.44 -4.03 -10.90
C SER A 75 -26.06 -4.58 -11.26
N GLY A 76 -25.54 -4.20 -12.43
CA GLY A 76 -24.27 -4.65 -12.97
C GLY A 76 -24.28 -6.13 -13.38
N VAL A 77 -23.23 -6.54 -14.08
CA VAL A 77 -23.02 -7.93 -14.50
C VAL A 77 -21.79 -8.52 -13.82
N THR A 78 -21.72 -9.86 -13.84
CA THR A 78 -20.58 -10.64 -13.37
C THR A 78 -20.07 -10.26 -11.96
N PRO A 79 -20.96 -10.13 -10.95
CA PRO A 79 -20.59 -9.64 -9.63
C PRO A 79 -19.49 -10.50 -8.99
N GLN A 80 -18.44 -9.83 -8.53
CA GLN A 80 -17.28 -10.41 -7.87
C GLN A 80 -17.28 -9.99 -6.41
N LYS A 81 -17.59 -10.94 -5.54
CA LYS A 81 -17.51 -10.77 -4.09
C LYS A 81 -16.09 -10.98 -3.59
N PHE A 82 -15.67 -10.13 -2.66
CA PHE A 82 -14.38 -10.20 -1.98
C PHE A 82 -14.50 -9.58 -0.58
N SER A 83 -13.48 -9.80 0.25
CA SER A 83 -13.45 -9.31 1.62
C SER A 83 -12.14 -8.59 1.89
N ILE A 84 -12.23 -7.54 2.70
CA ILE A 84 -11.10 -6.93 3.38
C ILE A 84 -11.10 -7.49 4.79
N MET A 85 -10.01 -8.18 5.12
CA MET A 85 -9.82 -8.87 6.38
C MET A 85 -8.85 -8.09 7.25
N PHE A 86 -9.14 -8.06 8.54
CA PHE A 86 -8.40 -7.28 9.53
C PHE A 86 -7.79 -8.23 10.55
N SER A 87 -6.46 -8.30 10.57
CA SER A 87 -5.69 -9.16 11.48
C SER A 87 -4.75 -8.33 12.34
N GLY A 88 -4.32 -8.87 13.48
CA GLY A 88 -3.45 -8.16 14.42
C GLY A 88 -4.04 -8.10 15.83
N LYS A 89 -3.22 -7.68 16.79
CA LYS A 89 -3.59 -7.71 18.23
C LYS A 89 -4.44 -6.53 18.68
N SER A 90 -4.43 -5.42 17.94
CA SER A 90 -5.11 -4.18 18.33
C SER A 90 -5.55 -3.38 17.09
N CYS A 91 -6.56 -3.90 16.39
CA CYS A 91 -7.17 -3.22 15.25
C CYS A 91 -8.18 -2.14 15.69
N ALA A 92 -8.75 -2.29 16.89
CA ALA A 92 -9.63 -1.33 17.54
C ALA A 92 -9.28 -1.24 19.04
N GLY A 93 -9.80 -0.23 19.73
CA GLY A 93 -9.62 -0.05 21.16
C GLY A 93 -10.60 0.96 21.75
N PRO A 94 -10.56 1.18 23.09
CA PRO A 94 -11.47 2.10 23.75
C PRO A 94 -11.35 3.52 23.16
N GLY A 95 -12.45 4.01 22.60
CA GLY A 95 -12.53 5.34 21.98
C GLY A 95 -11.85 5.48 20.61
N ILE A 96 -11.30 4.42 20.04
CA ILE A 96 -10.63 4.44 18.73
C ILE A 96 -11.12 3.24 17.92
N THR A 97 -12.02 3.48 16.97
CA THR A 97 -12.42 2.49 15.98
C THR A 97 -12.11 3.03 14.60
N PRO A 98 -11.20 2.39 13.83
CA PRO A 98 -10.83 2.92 12.53
C PRO A 98 -12.00 2.89 11.56
N LYS A 99 -11.96 3.81 10.62
CA LYS A 99 -12.81 3.83 9.44
C LYS A 99 -11.98 3.51 8.20
N LEU A 100 -12.65 3.05 7.15
CA LEU A 100 -12.02 2.78 5.87
C LEU A 100 -12.52 3.77 4.81
N ARG A 101 -11.61 4.54 4.22
CA ARG A 101 -11.91 5.43 3.11
C ARG A 101 -11.61 4.75 1.79
N VAL A 102 -12.58 4.78 0.88
CA VAL A 102 -12.44 4.30 -0.49
C VAL A 102 -11.91 5.45 -1.35
N VAL A 103 -10.84 5.20 -2.10
CA VAL A 103 -10.21 6.18 -2.99
C VAL A 103 -10.03 5.56 -4.37
N GLY A 104 -10.36 6.29 -5.41
CA GLY A 104 -10.14 5.85 -6.78
C GLY A 104 -10.69 6.84 -7.79
N THR A 105 -10.22 6.75 -9.03
CA THR A 105 -10.77 7.56 -10.11
C THR A 105 -12.16 7.05 -10.45
N THR A 106 -13.11 7.98 -10.58
CA THR A 106 -14.49 7.65 -10.92
C THR A 106 -14.92 8.40 -12.16
N ILE A 107 -15.88 7.82 -12.87
CA ILE A 107 -16.68 8.50 -13.86
C ILE A 107 -18.09 8.65 -13.31
N THR A 108 -18.68 9.81 -13.54
CA THR A 108 -20.09 10.05 -13.30
C THR A 108 -20.70 10.42 -14.64
N GLN A 109 -21.35 9.45 -15.27
CA GLN A 109 -22.23 9.68 -16.40
C GLN A 109 -23.58 9.15 -15.95
N GLY A 110 -24.65 9.95 -15.93
CA GLY A 110 -25.95 9.49 -15.40
C GLY A 110 -25.98 9.40 -13.87
N THR A 111 -26.71 8.41 -13.34
CA THR A 111 -27.06 8.31 -11.90
C THR A 111 -26.05 7.53 -11.08
N THR A 112 -25.15 6.78 -11.72
CA THR A 112 -24.31 5.79 -11.03
C THR A 112 -22.85 6.16 -11.11
N THR A 113 -22.22 6.23 -9.93
CA THR A 113 -20.78 6.47 -9.84
C THR A 113 -20.03 5.16 -10.04
N LEU A 114 -19.12 5.15 -11.02
CA LEU A 114 -18.35 3.97 -11.37
C LEU A 114 -16.86 4.25 -11.26
N PHE A 115 -16.10 3.31 -10.69
CA PHE A 115 -14.65 3.37 -10.68
C PHE A 115 -14.09 3.05 -12.06
N ARG A 116 -13.18 3.90 -12.54
CA ARG A 116 -12.52 3.75 -13.83
C ARG A 116 -11.23 4.56 -13.86
N ASN A 117 -10.14 3.90 -14.25
CA ASN A 117 -8.88 4.54 -14.60
C ASN A 117 -9.04 5.26 -15.95
N ASN A 118 -8.23 6.31 -16.15
CA ASN A 118 -8.25 7.24 -17.30
C ASN A 118 -8.93 6.73 -18.60
N VAL A 119 -9.82 7.57 -19.16
CA VAL A 119 -10.72 7.27 -20.30
C VAL A 119 -10.02 7.00 -21.63
N THR A 120 -8.70 7.12 -21.70
CA THR A 120 -7.91 6.89 -22.93
C THR A 120 -7.92 5.44 -23.42
N THR A 121 -8.43 4.49 -22.61
CA THR A 121 -8.43 3.03 -22.86
C THR A 121 -9.56 2.51 -23.76
N GLY A 122 -10.28 3.40 -24.44
CA GLY A 122 -11.10 3.03 -25.60
C GLY A 122 -12.58 2.70 -25.35
N SER A 123 -12.98 2.26 -24.14
CA SER A 123 -14.40 2.23 -23.77
C SER A 123 -14.92 3.52 -23.15
N VAL A 124 -16.19 3.82 -23.40
CA VAL A 124 -16.87 5.03 -22.94
C VAL A 124 -18.16 4.64 -22.23
N GLY A 125 -18.38 5.22 -21.04
CA GLY A 125 -19.62 5.07 -20.26
C GLY A 125 -19.72 3.79 -19.42
N PHE A 126 -18.69 2.94 -19.42
CA PHE A 126 -18.63 1.71 -18.61
C PHE A 126 -17.58 1.83 -17.51
N GLY A 127 -17.78 1.14 -16.39
CA GLY A 127 -16.86 1.12 -15.26
C GLY A 127 -17.19 0.03 -14.25
N VAL A 128 -16.51 0.06 -13.11
CA VAL A 128 -16.72 -0.89 -12.01
C VAL A 128 -17.59 -0.24 -10.93
N ARG A 129 -18.77 -0.80 -10.67
CA ARG A 129 -19.59 -0.45 -9.52
C ARG A 129 -19.05 -1.19 -8.30
N LEU A 130 -18.83 -0.48 -7.21
CA LEU A 130 -18.46 -1.07 -5.91
C LEU A 130 -19.62 -0.88 -4.93
N LYS A 131 -19.96 -1.92 -4.15
CA LYS A 131 -20.94 -1.81 -3.05
C LYS A 131 -20.54 -2.66 -1.86
N GLU A 132 -21.15 -2.39 -0.71
CA GLU A 132 -21.13 -3.31 0.42
C GLU A 132 -21.95 -4.58 0.10
N ASP A 133 -21.41 -5.77 0.39
CA ASP A 133 -22.09 -7.05 0.16
C ASP A 133 -23.03 -7.38 1.33
N LYS A 134 -24.13 -6.62 1.42
CA LYS A 134 -25.23 -6.83 2.35
C LYS A 134 -26.56 -6.43 1.71
N VAL A 135 -27.66 -6.84 2.32
CA VAL A 135 -29.00 -6.39 1.92
C VAL A 135 -29.05 -4.86 2.01
N ASN A 136 -29.45 -4.20 0.92
CA ASN A 136 -29.43 -2.74 0.79
C ASN A 136 -28.05 -2.11 1.06
N GLY A 137 -26.98 -2.82 0.71
CA GLY A 137 -25.61 -2.31 0.79
C GLY A 137 -25.43 -1.05 -0.06
N ALA A 138 -24.80 -0.03 0.54
CA ALA A 138 -24.57 1.24 -0.12
C ALA A 138 -23.61 1.07 -1.31
N VAL A 139 -23.89 1.78 -2.41
CA VAL A 139 -22.92 1.96 -3.49
C VAL A 139 -21.82 2.89 -2.98
N LEU A 140 -20.58 2.46 -3.18
CA LEU A 140 -19.39 3.17 -2.74
C LEU A 140 -18.83 3.99 -3.90
N ALA A 141 -18.41 5.21 -3.59
CA ALA A 141 -17.80 6.15 -4.51
C ALA A 141 -16.44 6.60 -3.98
N ASN A 142 -15.72 7.37 -4.78
CA ASN A 142 -14.50 8.02 -4.30
C ASN A 142 -14.81 8.90 -3.09
N GLY A 143 -14.07 8.71 -2.01
CA GLY A 143 -14.24 9.41 -0.75
C GLY A 143 -15.28 8.80 0.20
N SER A 144 -16.01 7.74 -0.20
CA SER A 144 -16.88 7.00 0.72
C SER A 144 -16.09 6.52 1.93
N VAL A 145 -16.67 6.72 3.12
CA VAL A 145 -16.09 6.28 4.40
C VAL A 145 -16.98 5.21 5.00
N ILE A 146 -16.38 4.08 5.34
CA ILE A 146 -17.04 2.91 5.89
C ILE A 146 -16.61 2.77 7.35
N SER A 147 -17.56 2.82 8.27
CA SER A 147 -17.29 2.54 9.67
C SER A 147 -17.01 1.06 9.87
N LEU A 148 -15.85 0.72 10.42
CA LEU A 148 -15.54 -0.65 10.79
C LEU A 148 -16.16 -0.94 12.15
N THR A 149 -16.61 -2.18 12.36
CA THR A 149 -17.31 -2.57 13.59
C THR A 149 -16.48 -3.60 14.34
N PRO A 150 -16.22 -3.42 15.65
CA PRO A 150 -15.58 -4.44 16.45
C PRO A 150 -16.38 -5.75 16.48
N VAL A 151 -15.70 -6.88 16.57
CA VAL A 151 -16.36 -8.18 16.73
C VAL A 151 -17.00 -8.25 18.13
N ALA A 152 -18.23 -8.73 18.21
CA ALA A 152 -18.94 -8.88 19.48
C ALA A 152 -18.13 -9.72 20.48
N GLY A 153 -17.93 -9.19 21.69
CA GLY A 153 -17.09 -9.82 22.72
C GLY A 153 -15.58 -9.74 22.47
N GLN A 154 -15.12 -9.10 21.39
CA GLN A 154 -13.71 -8.94 21.05
C GLN A 154 -13.44 -7.49 20.58
N PRO A 155 -13.43 -6.50 21.50
CA PRO A 155 -13.38 -5.07 21.17
C PRO A 155 -12.11 -4.64 20.42
N ASN A 156 -11.06 -5.46 20.44
CA ASN A 156 -9.79 -5.17 19.77
C ASN A 156 -9.71 -5.74 18.34
N LYS A 157 -10.71 -6.51 17.91
CA LYS A 157 -10.80 -7.10 16.57
C LYS A 157 -11.91 -6.44 15.77
N LEU A 158 -11.71 -6.30 14.47
CA LEU A 158 -12.70 -5.76 13.54
C LEU A 158 -13.38 -6.90 12.77
N THR A 159 -14.64 -6.67 12.41
CA THR A 159 -15.37 -7.56 11.52
C THR A 159 -14.87 -7.37 10.09
N ASP A 160 -14.68 -8.46 9.36
CA ASP A 160 -14.31 -8.42 7.95
C ASP A 160 -15.34 -7.61 7.13
N LEU A 161 -14.84 -6.74 6.27
CA LEU A 161 -15.68 -5.95 5.37
C LEU A 161 -15.89 -6.72 4.07
N LYS A 162 -17.14 -7.08 3.80
CA LYS A 162 -17.53 -7.78 2.56
C LYS A 162 -17.97 -6.77 1.50
N LEU A 163 -17.39 -6.87 0.31
CA LEU A 163 -17.63 -5.97 -0.81
C LEU A 163 -17.97 -6.77 -2.07
N GLU A 164 -18.69 -6.12 -2.97
CA GLU A 164 -19.00 -6.63 -4.30
C GLU A 164 -18.59 -5.60 -5.35
N ALA A 165 -17.81 -6.05 -6.34
CA ALA A 165 -17.50 -5.30 -7.54
C ALA A 165 -18.25 -5.90 -8.74
N ALA A 166 -18.87 -5.08 -9.58
CA ALA A 166 -19.57 -5.52 -10.79
C ALA A 166 -19.29 -4.58 -11.95
N LEU A 167 -19.27 -5.10 -13.19
CA LEU A 167 -19.23 -4.24 -14.38
C LEU A 167 -20.60 -3.58 -14.56
N SER A 168 -20.61 -2.27 -14.79
CA SER A 168 -21.84 -1.49 -14.97
C SER A 168 -21.61 -0.32 -15.93
N CYS A 169 -22.68 0.40 -16.26
CA CYS A 169 -22.70 1.58 -17.11
C CYS A 169 -23.23 2.78 -16.32
N GLY A 170 -22.83 3.98 -16.73
CA GLY A 170 -23.25 5.18 -16.03
C GLY A 170 -24.70 5.58 -16.37
N THR A 171 -24.97 5.84 -17.65
CA THR A 171 -26.31 6.22 -18.13
C THR A 171 -27.15 5.01 -18.51
N CYS A 172 -26.51 3.92 -18.94
CA CYS A 172 -27.16 2.70 -19.41
C CYS A 172 -28.28 2.96 -20.43
N GLN A 173 -28.13 4.00 -21.24
CA GLN A 173 -29.04 4.32 -22.32
C GLN A 173 -28.42 3.91 -23.66
N GLU A 174 -29.18 3.20 -24.49
CA GLU A 174 -28.74 2.90 -25.85
C GLU A 174 -28.66 4.18 -26.69
N GLY A 175 -27.68 4.26 -27.58
CA GLY A 175 -27.48 5.43 -28.47
C GLY A 175 -26.74 6.62 -27.86
N THR A 176 -26.41 6.63 -26.56
CA THR A 176 -25.80 7.79 -25.89
C THR A 176 -24.26 7.81 -25.89
N GLY A 177 -23.61 7.45 -27.00
CA GLY A 177 -22.15 7.51 -27.08
C GLY A 177 -21.41 6.48 -26.21
N LEU A 178 -22.09 5.39 -25.80
CA LEU A 178 -21.44 4.22 -25.21
C LEU A 178 -20.53 3.57 -26.24
N LYS A 179 -19.30 3.22 -25.83
CA LYS A 179 -18.32 2.58 -26.70
C LYS A 179 -17.72 1.37 -25.99
N ALA A 180 -17.72 0.22 -26.66
CA ALA A 180 -17.06 -0.98 -26.17
C ALA A 180 -15.53 -0.84 -26.19
N GLY A 181 -14.84 -1.58 -25.33
CA GLY A 181 -13.39 -1.49 -25.13
C GLY A 181 -13.00 -1.83 -23.70
N THR A 182 -11.71 -1.76 -23.40
CA THR A 182 -11.17 -2.22 -22.11
C THR A 182 -11.55 -1.29 -20.96
N VAL A 183 -12.04 -1.87 -19.87
CA VAL A 183 -12.32 -1.17 -18.61
C VAL A 183 -11.25 -1.56 -17.60
N ASN A 184 -10.55 -0.57 -17.05
CA ASN A 184 -9.61 -0.76 -15.95
C ASN A 184 -10.01 0.16 -14.80
N ALA A 185 -9.83 -0.28 -13.56
CA ALA A 185 -10.09 0.52 -12.37
C ALA A 185 -9.09 0.15 -11.27
N THR A 186 -8.62 1.16 -10.54
CA THR A 186 -7.79 1.00 -9.36
C THR A 186 -8.51 1.63 -8.18
N ILE A 187 -8.72 0.83 -7.14
CA ILE A 187 -9.40 1.23 -5.91
C ILE A 187 -8.42 1.03 -4.77
N THR A 188 -8.23 2.07 -3.97
CA THR A 188 -7.36 2.09 -2.80
C THR A 188 -8.20 2.25 -1.55
N TYR A 189 -7.87 1.49 -0.51
CA TYR A 189 -8.51 1.57 0.79
C TYR A 189 -7.55 2.20 1.79
N GLN A 190 -7.96 3.28 2.45
CA GLN A 190 -7.15 4.02 3.41
C GLN A 190 -7.76 3.91 4.81
N PHE A 191 -6.94 3.57 5.79
CA PHE A 191 -7.36 3.61 7.19
C PHE A 191 -7.39 5.03 7.72
N LEU A 192 -8.48 5.37 8.39
CA LEU A 192 -8.64 6.59 9.16
C LEU A 192 -8.79 6.20 10.62
N TYR A 193 -7.85 6.64 11.46
CA TYR A 193 -7.97 6.54 12.91
C TYR A 193 -8.43 7.90 13.42
N GLU A 194 -9.59 7.91 14.07
CA GLU A 194 -10.15 9.05 14.79
C GLU A 194 -10.24 8.73 16.28
#